data_AF-G9YFD0-F1
#
_entry.id   AF-G9YFD0-F1
#
_cell.length_a   1.000
_cell.length_b   1.000
_cell.length_c   1.000
_cell.angle_alpha   90.00
_cell.angle_beta   90.00
_cell.angle_gamma   90.00
#
_symmetry.space_group_name_H-M   'P 1'
#
loop_
_entity.id
_entity.type
_entity.pdbx_description
1 polymer ?
#
loop_
_entity_poly.entity_id
_entity_poly.type
_entity_poly.pdbx_seq_one_letter_code
_entity_poly.pdbx_strand_id
1 'polypeptide(L)'
;MLTEKELRTQAAAAVTAVHETTPLAGSITNFVTIDFVANAQLAVGGSAAMVYLPDEGTALAIAGQSMYINVGTLLPVHERTVPAAMVQLHRSAKPWVLDPVAVGLGELRTKLLSTARNCPPAIIRGNASEIIALAGLWGLNGGSAMSQVRGVDSTDTVRTALDAAVSLARFTGGAVAVSGAEDLITDGTCALYCNGGSPMMERITGCGCSLGGVIAVYAAVVSPLIAAFCGTQLII
;
A
#
# COMPACT_ATOMS: atom_id res chain seq x y z
N MET A 1 -20.86 -11.67 -1.05
CA MET A 1 -20.28 -10.35 -1.35
C MET A 1 -20.79 -9.37 -0.32
N LEU A 2 -19.95 -8.46 0.16
CA LEU A 2 -20.37 -7.39 1.06
C LEU A 2 -21.31 -6.43 0.32
N THR A 3 -22.42 -6.07 0.95
CA THR A 3 -23.31 -5.01 0.46
C THR A 3 -22.70 -3.64 0.73
N GLU A 4 -23.13 -2.61 -0.02
CA GLU A 4 -22.68 -1.23 0.21
C GLU A 4 -22.95 -0.78 1.66
N LYS A 5 -24.10 -1.17 2.22
CA LYS A 5 -24.46 -0.86 3.61
C LYS A 5 -23.45 -1.46 4.59
N GLU A 6 -23.07 -2.73 4.41
CA GLU A 6 -22.09 -3.40 5.26
C GLU A 6 -20.70 -2.78 5.14
N LEU A 7 -20.27 -2.40 3.92
CA LEU A 7 -19.01 -1.67 3.71
C LEU A 7 -18.99 -0.35 4.47
N ARG A 8 -20.05 0.46 4.37
CA ARG A 8 -20.16 1.74 5.08
C ARG A 8 -20.18 1.56 6.60
N THR A 9 -20.88 0.54 7.11
CA THR A 9 -20.91 0.23 8.54
C THR A 9 -19.52 -0.19 9.05
N GLN A 10 -18.81 -1.05 8.31
CA GLN A 10 -17.46 -1.46 8.68
C GLN A 10 -16.46 -0.32 8.59
N ALA A 11 -16.60 0.57 7.59
CA ALA A 11 -15.76 1.75 7.46
C ALA A 11 -15.97 2.74 8.62
N ALA A 12 -17.22 3.00 9.02
CA ALA A 12 -17.51 3.84 10.17
C ALA A 12 -16.93 3.25 11.47
N ALA A 13 -17.07 1.93 11.66
CA ALA A 13 -16.46 1.22 12.79
C ALA A 13 -14.92 1.30 12.77
N ALA A 14 -14.30 1.25 11.59
CA ALA A 14 -12.86 1.40 11.42
C ALA A 14 -12.38 2.79 11.87
N VAL A 15 -13.10 3.86 11.49
CA VAL A 15 -12.80 5.23 11.92
C VAL A 15 -12.85 5.34 13.45
N THR A 16 -13.91 4.83 14.07
CA THR A 16 -14.03 4.79 15.53
C THR A 16 -12.87 4.03 16.17
N ALA A 17 -12.55 2.83 15.66
CA ALA A 17 -11.47 2.00 16.20
C ALA A 17 -10.09 2.68 16.09
N VAL A 18 -9.80 3.37 14.98
CA VAL A 18 -8.55 4.14 14.84
C VAL A 18 -8.47 5.23 15.89
N HIS A 19 -9.52 6.03 16.08
CA HIS A 19 -9.52 7.10 17.09
C HIS A 19 -9.44 6.58 18.53
N GLU A 20 -10.08 5.44 18.84
CA GLU A 20 -10.05 4.84 20.17
C GLU A 20 -8.70 4.20 20.51
N THR A 21 -8.02 3.62 19.52
CA THR A 21 -6.78 2.84 19.75
C THR A 21 -5.51 3.59 19.38
N THR A 22 -5.61 4.65 18.56
CA THR A 22 -4.49 5.45 18.03
C THR A 22 -3.33 4.56 17.57
N PRO A 23 -3.55 3.64 16.62
CA PRO A 23 -2.59 2.59 16.30
C PRO A 23 -1.31 3.18 15.70
N LEU A 24 -0.17 2.61 16.10
CA LEU A 24 1.14 2.95 15.54
C LEU A 24 1.32 2.22 14.20
N ALA A 25 1.31 3.00 13.12
CA ALA A 25 1.59 2.53 11.77
C ALA A 25 2.96 3.06 11.32
N GLY A 26 3.99 2.24 11.55
CA GLY A 26 5.37 2.61 11.19
C GLY A 26 5.55 2.75 9.69
N SER A 27 6.51 3.56 9.24
CA SER A 27 6.74 3.83 7.82
C SER A 27 8.21 3.76 7.44
N ILE A 28 8.52 3.01 6.37
CA ILE A 28 9.71 3.21 5.54
C ILE A 28 9.19 3.81 4.23
N THR A 29 9.41 5.10 4.01
CA THR A 29 8.90 5.79 2.82
C THR A 29 9.97 6.62 2.12
N ASN A 30 9.62 7.15 0.96
CA ASN A 30 10.50 8.02 0.20
C ASN A 30 10.71 9.36 0.91
N PHE A 31 11.91 9.90 0.82
CA PHE A 31 12.29 11.17 1.46
C PHE A 31 11.53 12.39 0.89
N VAL A 32 10.89 12.27 -0.28
CA VAL A 32 10.15 13.36 -0.93
C VAL A 32 8.84 13.65 -0.18
N THR A 33 8.24 12.62 0.44
CA THR A 33 6.86 12.70 0.95
C THR A 33 6.76 12.33 2.44
N ILE A 34 7.88 12.15 3.11
CA ILE A 34 7.93 11.63 4.49
C ILE A 34 7.08 12.44 5.48
N ASP A 35 7.19 13.77 5.46
CA ASP A 35 6.40 14.66 6.30
C ASP A 35 4.90 14.56 5.98
N PHE A 36 4.56 14.54 4.69
CA PHE A 36 3.17 14.48 4.26
C PHE A 36 2.50 13.14 4.60
N VAL A 37 3.24 12.04 4.50
CA VAL A 37 2.79 10.71 4.97
C VAL A 37 2.56 10.75 6.48
N ALA A 38 3.48 11.32 7.27
CA ALA A 38 3.31 11.44 8.72
C ALA A 38 2.05 12.23 9.09
N ASN A 39 1.89 13.41 8.50
CA ASN A 39 0.75 14.27 8.76
C ASN A 39 -0.56 13.61 8.36
N ALA A 40 -0.60 12.86 7.25
CA ALA A 40 -1.78 12.11 6.86
C ALA A 40 -2.13 10.99 7.84
N GLN A 41 -1.14 10.23 8.33
CA GLN A 41 -1.33 9.19 9.33
C GLN A 41 -1.86 9.76 10.66
N LEU A 42 -1.32 10.90 11.09
CA LEU A 42 -1.77 11.62 12.28
C LEU A 42 -3.20 12.18 12.10
N ALA A 43 -3.50 12.75 10.93
CA ALA A 43 -4.80 13.37 10.64
C ALA A 43 -5.97 12.38 10.71
N VAL A 44 -5.74 11.11 10.34
CA VAL A 44 -6.76 10.06 10.45
C VAL A 44 -6.84 9.43 11.85
N GLY A 45 -6.07 9.93 12.83
CA GLY A 45 -6.09 9.47 14.22
C GLY A 45 -5.09 8.36 14.54
N GLY A 46 -4.16 8.04 13.63
CA GLY A 46 -3.08 7.10 13.90
C GLY A 46 -1.88 7.74 14.60
N SER A 47 -0.89 6.91 14.94
CA SER A 47 0.44 7.35 15.34
C SER A 47 1.46 7.02 14.24
N ALA A 48 2.35 7.98 13.95
CA ALA A 48 3.33 7.89 12.87
C ALA A 48 4.75 7.78 13.43
N ALA A 49 5.54 6.88 12.86
CA ALA A 49 6.98 6.78 13.12
C ALA A 49 7.70 6.38 11.84
N MET A 50 8.78 7.09 11.50
CA MET A 50 9.51 6.90 10.25
C MET A 50 10.93 6.45 10.55
N VAL A 51 11.37 5.38 9.90
CA VAL A 51 12.67 4.74 10.18
C VAL A 51 13.42 4.41 8.91
N TYR A 52 14.75 4.40 9.02
CA TYR A 52 15.65 4.13 7.90
C TYR A 52 16.65 3.01 8.23
N LEU A 53 17.02 2.86 9.50
CA LEU A 53 18.06 1.94 9.92
C LEU A 53 17.48 0.53 10.13
N PRO A 54 18.24 -0.54 9.85
CA PRO A 54 17.72 -1.92 9.93
C PRO A 54 17.24 -2.34 11.33
N ASP A 55 17.94 -1.90 12.38
CA ASP A 55 17.59 -2.14 13.77
C ASP A 55 16.32 -1.38 14.17
N GLU A 56 16.22 -0.10 13.81
CA GLU A 56 15.02 0.71 14.02
C GLU A 56 13.81 0.17 13.23
N GLY A 57 14.01 -0.25 11.98
CA GLY A 57 12.99 -0.87 11.14
C GLY A 57 12.42 -2.14 11.76
N THR A 58 13.30 -2.99 12.30
CA THR A 58 12.89 -4.22 13.00
C THR A 58 12.19 -3.90 14.31
N ALA A 59 12.72 -2.96 15.11
CA ALA A 59 12.12 -2.54 16.37
C ALA A 59 10.72 -1.95 16.16
N LEU A 60 10.55 -1.12 15.12
CA LEU A 60 9.27 -0.53 14.79
C LEU A 60 8.27 -1.57 14.26
N ALA A 61 8.71 -2.54 13.46
CA ALA A 61 7.87 -3.68 13.08
C ALA A 61 7.40 -4.49 14.32
N ILE A 62 8.21 -4.57 15.38
CA ILE A 62 7.83 -5.22 16.65
C ILE A 62 6.89 -4.35 17.50
N ALA A 63 7.06 -3.03 17.50
CA ALA A 63 6.27 -2.13 18.33
C ALA A 63 4.91 -1.75 17.71
N GLY A 64 4.89 -1.45 16.40
CA GLY A 64 3.70 -0.98 15.69
C GLY A 64 2.67 -2.06 15.41
N GLN A 65 1.42 -1.69 15.18
CA GLN A 65 0.34 -2.63 14.85
C GLN A 65 0.34 -2.96 13.36
N SER A 66 0.86 -2.05 12.53
CA SER A 66 1.03 -2.23 11.10
C SER A 66 2.26 -1.47 10.59
N MET A 67 2.62 -1.65 9.32
CA MET A 67 3.69 -0.88 8.69
C MET A 67 3.40 -0.54 7.24
N TYR A 68 3.85 0.63 6.81
CA TYR A 68 3.86 1.09 5.43
C TYR A 68 5.29 1.02 4.86
N ILE A 69 5.46 0.38 3.70
CA ILE A 69 6.73 0.25 3.02
C ILE A 69 6.58 0.74 1.57
N ASN A 70 7.24 1.86 1.26
CA ASN A 70 7.28 2.49 -0.05
C ASN A 70 8.72 2.48 -0.61
N VAL A 71 8.87 2.04 -1.86
CA VAL A 71 10.17 1.86 -2.52
C VAL A 71 10.51 2.98 -3.52
N GLY A 72 9.93 4.17 -3.35
CA GLY A 72 10.06 5.30 -4.27
C GLY A 72 11.48 5.85 -4.36
N THR A 73 12.09 6.24 -3.23
CA THR A 73 13.47 6.75 -3.20
C THR A 73 14.37 5.92 -2.28
N LEU A 74 14.96 4.88 -2.87
CA LEU A 74 15.80 3.95 -2.14
C LEU A 74 17.23 4.47 -1.93
N LEU A 75 17.76 4.25 -0.73
CA LEU A 75 19.15 4.45 -0.35
C LEU A 75 19.81 3.07 -0.17
N PRO A 76 21.16 2.96 -0.27
CA PRO A 76 21.86 1.69 -0.06
C PRO A 76 21.52 0.99 1.27
N VAL A 77 21.24 1.75 2.33
CA VAL A 77 20.84 1.18 3.63
C VAL A 77 19.54 0.36 3.56
N HIS A 78 18.63 0.70 2.64
CA HIS A 78 17.35 0.00 2.49
C HIS A 78 17.49 -1.43 1.97
N GLU A 79 18.64 -1.78 1.37
CA GLU A 79 18.96 -3.17 1.02
C GLU A 79 18.94 -4.08 2.25
N ARG A 80 19.26 -3.54 3.43
CA ARG A 80 19.22 -4.25 4.71
C ARG A 80 17.93 -3.98 5.48
N THR A 81 17.47 -2.72 5.50
CA THR A 81 16.32 -2.32 6.33
C THR A 81 15.02 -2.94 5.87
N VAL A 82 14.70 -2.85 4.57
CA VAL A 82 13.40 -3.26 4.05
C VAL A 82 13.18 -4.77 4.21
N PRO A 83 14.12 -5.65 3.84
CA PRO A 83 13.95 -7.09 4.05
C PRO A 83 13.84 -7.48 5.52
N ALA A 84 14.61 -6.82 6.42
CA ALA A 84 14.53 -7.09 7.86
C ALA A 84 13.14 -6.77 8.42
N ALA A 85 12.58 -5.60 8.05
CA ALA A 85 11.22 -5.23 8.42
C ALA A 85 10.18 -6.22 7.87
N MET A 86 10.24 -6.56 6.58
CA MET A 86 9.32 -7.52 5.94
C MET A 86 9.33 -8.89 6.65
N VAL A 87 10.51 -9.44 6.93
CA VAL A 87 10.66 -10.71 7.64
C VAL A 87 10.07 -10.63 9.05
N GLN A 88 10.31 -9.52 9.75
CA GLN A 88 9.78 -9.33 11.10
C GLN A 88 8.24 -9.21 11.11
N LEU A 89 7.67 -8.41 10.20
CA LEU A 89 6.22 -8.26 10.05
C LEU A 89 5.55 -9.60 9.74
N HIS A 90 6.14 -10.38 8.82
CA HIS A 90 5.66 -11.70 8.47
C HIS A 90 5.72 -12.67 9.66
N ARG A 91 6.84 -12.71 10.39
CA ARG A 91 6.99 -13.56 11.60
C ARG A 91 6.00 -13.20 12.70
N SER A 92 5.70 -11.91 12.87
CA SER A 92 4.76 -11.42 13.88
C SER A 92 3.31 -11.41 13.41
N ALA A 93 3.01 -11.89 12.20
CA ALA A 93 1.68 -11.84 11.59
C ALA A 93 1.06 -10.43 11.59
N LYS A 94 1.88 -9.39 11.46
CA LYS A 94 1.42 -8.01 11.43
C LYS A 94 1.17 -7.55 10.00
N PRO A 95 0.02 -6.90 9.74
CA PRO A 95 -0.30 -6.44 8.40
C PRO A 95 0.66 -5.33 7.99
N TRP A 96 1.06 -5.36 6.72
CA TRP A 96 1.86 -4.30 6.15
C TRP A 96 1.43 -3.98 4.72
N VAL A 97 1.63 -2.72 4.35
CA VAL A 97 1.21 -2.13 3.09
C VAL A 97 2.43 -1.92 2.21
N LEU A 98 2.39 -2.47 1.00
CA LEU A 98 3.41 -2.25 -0.03
C LEU A 98 2.96 -1.17 -1.01
N ASP A 99 3.79 -0.15 -1.21
CA ASP A 99 3.69 0.78 -2.34
C ASP A 99 4.90 0.56 -3.28
N PRO A 100 4.69 -0.16 -4.41
CA PRO A 100 5.73 -0.60 -5.32
C PRO A 100 6.14 0.51 -6.31
N VAL A 101 6.22 1.77 -5.83
CA VAL A 101 6.51 2.96 -6.64
C VAL A 101 7.62 2.69 -7.64
N ALA A 102 7.32 2.95 -8.92
CA ALA A 102 8.28 2.82 -10.01
C ALA A 102 8.90 1.41 -10.15
N VAL A 103 8.13 0.35 -9.85
CA VAL A 103 8.51 -1.03 -10.16
C VAL A 103 8.97 -1.16 -11.62
N GLY A 104 10.06 -1.91 -11.84
CA GLY A 104 10.74 -2.02 -13.14
C GLY A 104 11.93 -1.07 -13.31
N LEU A 105 12.12 -0.10 -12.40
CA LEU A 105 13.33 0.73 -12.38
C LEU A 105 14.35 0.25 -11.34
N GLY A 106 15.59 0.01 -11.79
CA GLY A 106 16.74 -0.21 -10.91
C GLY A 106 16.81 -1.60 -10.26
N GLU A 107 18.04 -2.05 -10.02
CA GLU A 107 18.31 -3.40 -9.50
C GLU A 107 17.85 -3.56 -8.04
N LEU A 108 18.16 -2.59 -7.17
CA LEU A 108 17.79 -2.67 -5.75
C LEU A 108 16.28 -2.74 -5.55
N ARG A 109 15.51 -1.90 -6.25
CA ARG A 109 14.04 -1.91 -6.17
C ARG A 109 13.47 -3.25 -6.63
N THR A 110 13.94 -3.74 -7.77
CA THR A 110 13.54 -5.06 -8.31
C THR A 110 13.85 -6.17 -7.32
N LYS A 111 15.03 -6.15 -6.69
CA LYS A 111 15.43 -7.11 -5.66
C LYS A 111 14.51 -7.06 -4.43
N LEU A 112 14.21 -5.87 -3.90
CA LEU A 112 13.32 -5.71 -2.75
C LEU A 112 11.89 -6.16 -3.06
N LEU A 113 11.34 -5.78 -4.20
CA LEU A 113 10.00 -6.19 -4.63
C LEU A 113 9.91 -7.70 -4.92
N SER A 114 10.98 -8.31 -5.44
CA SER A 114 11.07 -9.76 -5.59
C SER A 114 11.12 -10.45 -4.23
N THR A 115 11.82 -9.86 -3.25
CA THR A 115 11.90 -10.38 -1.88
C THR A 115 10.55 -10.31 -1.17
N ALA A 116 9.78 -9.23 -1.38
CA ALA A 116 8.44 -9.04 -0.80
C ALA A 116 7.49 -10.20 -1.13
N ARG A 117 7.68 -10.89 -2.26
CA ARG A 117 6.93 -12.09 -2.64
C ARG A 117 7.00 -13.20 -1.58
N ASN A 118 8.14 -13.33 -0.90
CA ASN A 118 8.37 -14.36 0.12
C ASN A 118 7.81 -13.98 1.50
N CYS A 119 7.43 -12.73 1.69
CA CYS A 119 6.86 -12.20 2.93
C CYS A 119 5.64 -11.35 2.56
N PRO A 120 4.58 -11.93 1.98
CA PRO A 120 3.56 -11.18 1.26
C PRO A 120 2.91 -10.07 2.11
N PRO A 121 2.71 -8.87 1.55
CA PRO A 121 1.99 -7.78 2.22
C PRO A 121 0.51 -8.10 2.38
N ALA A 122 -0.10 -7.55 3.43
CA ALA A 122 -1.54 -7.63 3.63
C ALA A 122 -2.28 -6.75 2.60
N ILE A 123 -1.69 -5.62 2.20
CA ILE A 123 -2.26 -4.72 1.20
C ILE A 123 -1.19 -4.27 0.22
N ILE A 124 -1.50 -4.25 -1.07
CA ILE A 124 -0.68 -3.63 -2.10
C ILE A 124 -1.44 -2.42 -2.64
N ARG A 125 -0.79 -1.26 -2.72
CA ARG A 125 -1.38 -0.06 -3.32
C ARG A 125 -0.45 0.49 -4.38
N GLY A 126 -0.98 0.83 -5.56
CA GLY A 126 -0.20 1.43 -6.64
C GLY A 126 -1.10 1.93 -7.77
N ASN A 127 -0.54 2.56 -8.79
CA ASN A 127 -1.28 2.87 -10.01
C ASN A 127 -1.43 1.61 -10.91
N ALA A 128 -2.21 1.70 -11.99
CA ALA A 128 -2.46 0.57 -12.89
C ALA A 128 -1.17 -0.07 -13.42
N SER A 129 -0.23 0.74 -13.91
CA SER A 129 1.04 0.26 -14.48
C SER A 129 1.93 -0.45 -13.43
N GLU A 130 1.95 0.05 -12.20
CA GLU A 130 2.73 -0.53 -11.10
C GLU A 130 2.17 -1.87 -10.65
N ILE A 131 0.84 -2.00 -10.59
CA ILE A 131 0.16 -3.25 -10.21
C ILE A 131 0.37 -4.32 -11.28
N ILE A 132 0.26 -3.97 -12.57
CA ILE A 132 0.53 -4.87 -13.70
C ILE A 132 2.00 -5.32 -13.69
N ALA A 133 2.93 -4.39 -13.48
CA ALA A 133 4.36 -4.71 -13.45
C ALA A 133 4.73 -5.57 -12.23
N LEU A 134 4.15 -5.32 -11.05
CA LEU A 134 4.39 -6.15 -9.86
C LEU A 134 3.86 -7.57 -10.06
N ALA A 135 2.65 -7.72 -10.63
CA ALA A 135 2.11 -9.03 -10.98
C ALA A 135 3.02 -9.76 -11.97
N GLY A 136 3.57 -9.05 -12.96
CA GLY A 136 4.54 -9.60 -13.91
C GLY A 136 5.84 -10.05 -13.24
N LEU A 137 6.40 -9.22 -12.35
CA LEU A 137 7.58 -9.55 -11.55
C LEU A 137 7.38 -10.79 -10.68
N TRP A 138 6.15 -11.00 -10.18
CA TRP A 138 5.80 -12.16 -9.36
C TRP A 138 5.33 -13.38 -10.17
N GLY A 139 5.31 -13.29 -11.51
CA GLY A 139 4.88 -14.37 -12.39
C GLY A 139 3.39 -14.71 -12.27
N LEU A 140 2.55 -13.72 -11.98
CA LEU A 140 1.11 -13.87 -11.79
C LEU A 140 0.32 -13.46 -13.04
N ASN A 141 -0.91 -13.97 -13.15
CA ASN A 141 -1.82 -13.63 -14.26
C ASN A 141 -2.12 -12.13 -14.30
N GLY A 142 -2.40 -11.61 -15.51
CA GLY A 142 -2.61 -10.18 -15.74
C GLY A 142 -1.32 -9.34 -15.66
N GLY A 143 -0.19 -9.95 -15.27
CA GLY A 143 1.11 -9.30 -15.21
C GLY A 143 1.82 -9.22 -16.56
N SER A 144 2.66 -8.19 -16.72
CA SER A 144 3.56 -8.06 -17.87
C SER A 144 4.99 -7.78 -17.41
N ALA A 145 5.95 -8.53 -17.95
CA ALA A 145 7.39 -8.32 -17.71
C ALA A 145 7.92 -7.03 -18.35
N MET A 146 7.14 -6.44 -19.27
CA MET A 146 7.48 -5.21 -19.98
C MET A 146 6.38 -4.17 -19.76
N SER A 147 6.30 -3.60 -18.56
CA SER A 147 5.98 -2.17 -18.55
C SER A 147 7.25 -1.47 -19.03
N GLN A 148 7.28 -1.03 -20.29
CA GLN A 148 8.21 0.05 -20.64
C GLN A 148 7.94 1.12 -19.59
N VAL A 149 8.90 1.37 -18.69
CA VAL A 149 8.75 2.35 -17.62
C VAL A 149 8.51 3.71 -18.28
N ARG A 150 7.24 4.03 -18.53
CA ARG A 150 6.78 5.28 -19.15
C ARG A 150 6.33 6.19 -18.03
N GLY A 151 7.27 6.57 -17.16
CA GLY A 151 7.07 7.58 -16.12
C GLY A 151 5.89 7.33 -15.17
N VAL A 152 5.56 8.36 -14.39
CA VAL A 152 4.38 8.41 -13.49
C VAL A 152 3.09 8.70 -14.29
N ASP A 153 3.21 8.97 -15.60
CA ASP A 153 2.13 9.38 -16.52
C ASP A 153 1.62 8.21 -17.40
N SER A 154 1.37 7.03 -16.82
CA SER A 154 0.92 5.87 -17.59
C SER A 154 -0.53 6.01 -18.10
N THR A 155 -0.77 5.65 -19.36
CA THR A 155 -2.10 5.63 -20.02
C THR A 155 -2.97 4.40 -19.68
N ASP A 156 -2.48 3.49 -18.83
CA ASP A 156 -3.22 2.30 -18.44
C ASP A 156 -4.37 2.68 -17.50
N THR A 157 -5.58 2.33 -17.90
CA THR A 157 -6.77 2.59 -17.06
C THR A 157 -6.80 1.64 -15.87
N VAL A 158 -7.43 2.04 -14.77
CA VAL A 158 -7.60 1.16 -13.59
C VAL A 158 -8.26 -0.17 -13.93
N ARG A 159 -9.15 -0.20 -14.94
CA ARG A 159 -9.81 -1.43 -15.40
C ARG A 159 -8.87 -2.43 -16.07
N THR A 160 -7.80 -1.99 -16.72
CA THR A 160 -6.83 -2.91 -17.34
C THR A 160 -5.97 -3.64 -16.29
N ALA A 161 -5.86 -3.07 -15.09
CA ALA A 161 -5.13 -3.69 -13.98
C ALA A 161 -5.98 -4.71 -13.19
N LEU A 162 -7.26 -4.93 -13.52
CA LEU A 162 -8.16 -5.79 -12.74
C LEU A 162 -7.61 -7.22 -12.57
N ASP A 163 -7.19 -7.86 -13.66
CA ASP A 163 -6.68 -9.24 -13.62
C ASP A 163 -5.40 -9.36 -12.79
N ALA A 164 -4.51 -8.37 -12.90
CA ALA A 164 -3.29 -8.28 -12.11
C ALA A 164 -3.61 -8.09 -10.62
N ALA A 165 -4.52 -7.15 -10.31
CA ALA A 165 -4.95 -6.85 -8.95
C ALA A 165 -5.62 -8.06 -8.28
N VAL A 166 -6.52 -8.75 -8.97
CA VAL A 166 -7.17 -9.98 -8.48
C VAL A 166 -6.13 -11.07 -8.23
N SER A 167 -5.17 -11.26 -9.13
CA SER A 167 -4.14 -12.28 -8.99
C SER A 167 -3.20 -12.00 -7.82
N LEU A 168 -2.81 -10.74 -7.63
CA LEU A 168 -2.02 -10.29 -6.49
C LEU A 168 -2.78 -10.47 -5.17
N ALA A 169 -4.05 -10.05 -5.09
CA ALA A 169 -4.87 -10.20 -3.89
C ALA A 169 -5.07 -11.67 -3.49
N ARG A 170 -5.33 -12.55 -4.47
CA ARG A 170 -5.41 -14.00 -4.24
C ARG A 170 -4.08 -14.59 -3.78
N PHE A 171 -2.97 -14.13 -4.35
CA PHE A 171 -1.64 -14.61 -3.98
C PHE A 171 -1.28 -14.23 -2.54
N THR A 172 -1.57 -12.99 -2.13
CA THR A 172 -1.24 -12.52 -0.78
C THR A 172 -2.28 -12.94 0.27
N GLY A 173 -3.50 -13.31 -0.14
CA GLY A 173 -4.65 -13.46 0.76
C GLY A 173 -5.12 -12.13 1.35
N GLY A 174 -4.70 -11.01 0.75
CA GLY A 174 -4.92 -9.65 1.22
C GLY A 174 -5.80 -8.84 0.26
N ALA A 175 -5.54 -7.54 0.19
CA ALA A 175 -6.24 -6.63 -0.73
C ALA A 175 -5.28 -5.88 -1.64
N VAL A 176 -5.78 -5.46 -2.80
CA VAL A 176 -5.07 -4.59 -3.73
C VAL A 176 -5.91 -3.35 -4.01
N ALA A 177 -5.29 -2.17 -3.87
CA ALA A 177 -5.88 -0.88 -4.24
C ALA A 177 -5.14 -0.31 -5.45
N VAL A 178 -5.85 -0.12 -6.55
CA VAL A 178 -5.35 0.47 -7.79
C VAL A 178 -5.90 1.88 -7.90
N SER A 179 -5.03 2.89 -7.84
CA SER A 179 -5.46 4.28 -7.91
C SER A 179 -5.53 4.83 -9.33
N GLY A 180 -6.50 5.71 -9.59
CA GLY A 180 -6.65 6.47 -10.84
C GLY A 180 -7.81 7.47 -10.76
N ALA A 181 -8.42 7.82 -11.89
CA ALA A 181 -9.61 8.68 -11.91
C ALA A 181 -10.85 8.02 -11.26
N GLU A 182 -10.92 6.68 -11.34
CA GLU A 182 -11.79 5.81 -10.55
C GLU A 182 -10.85 4.79 -9.91
N ASP A 183 -10.93 4.62 -8.60
CA ASP A 183 -10.10 3.66 -7.87
C ASP A 183 -10.74 2.27 -7.90
N LEU A 184 -9.91 1.23 -7.94
CA LEU A 184 -10.31 -0.18 -7.84
C LEU A 184 -9.74 -0.79 -6.58
N ILE A 185 -10.57 -1.49 -5.81
CA ILE A 185 -10.13 -2.26 -4.65
C ILE A 185 -10.62 -3.70 -4.79
N THR A 186 -9.75 -4.68 -4.59
CA THR A 186 -10.13 -6.10 -4.65
C THR A 186 -9.42 -6.93 -3.59
N ASP A 187 -10.11 -7.90 -3.03
CA ASP A 187 -9.55 -8.99 -2.20
C ASP A 187 -9.34 -10.28 -3.02
N GLY A 188 -9.50 -10.20 -4.34
CA GLY A 188 -9.43 -11.34 -5.26
C GLY A 188 -10.75 -12.11 -5.43
N THR A 189 -11.77 -11.80 -4.63
CA THR A 189 -13.11 -12.40 -4.72
C THR A 189 -14.18 -11.39 -5.12
N CYS A 190 -14.04 -10.12 -4.71
CA CYS A 190 -14.86 -9.01 -5.17
C CYS A 190 -14.01 -7.86 -5.69
N ALA A 191 -14.61 -7.01 -6.51
CA ALA A 191 -14.02 -5.76 -7.00
C ALA A 191 -14.95 -4.60 -6.63
N LEU A 192 -14.41 -3.61 -5.94
CA LEU A 192 -15.07 -2.36 -5.56
C LEU A 192 -14.52 -1.25 -6.43
N TYR A 193 -15.40 -0.43 -6.98
CA TYR A 193 -15.03 0.76 -7.75
C TYR A 193 -15.43 2.00 -6.96
N CYS A 194 -14.45 2.84 -6.65
CA CYS A 194 -14.60 4.03 -5.83
C CYS A 194 -14.42 5.27 -6.69
N ASN A 195 -15.43 6.12 -6.70
CA ASN A 195 -15.41 7.41 -7.38
C ASN A 195 -15.21 8.53 -6.37
N GLY A 196 -14.53 9.59 -6.80
CA GLY A 196 -14.25 10.75 -5.96
C GLY A 196 -12.88 11.36 -6.25
N GLY A 197 -12.27 11.97 -5.24
CA GLY A 197 -10.99 12.63 -5.36
C GLY A 197 -11.08 13.98 -6.05
N SER A 198 -9.92 14.53 -6.37
CA SER A 198 -9.79 15.76 -7.13
C SER A 198 -8.64 15.65 -8.11
N PRO A 199 -8.77 16.15 -9.35
CA PRO A 199 -7.65 16.31 -10.27
C PRO A 199 -6.47 17.12 -9.69
N MET A 200 -6.70 17.90 -8.62
CA MET A 200 -5.62 18.59 -7.91
C MET A 200 -4.66 17.64 -7.18
N MET A 201 -5.08 16.42 -6.85
CA MET A 201 -4.24 15.45 -6.15
C MET A 201 -3.07 14.97 -7.00
N GLU A 202 -3.23 14.92 -8.33
CA GLU A 202 -2.11 14.66 -9.27
C GLU A 202 -1.09 15.81 -9.30
N ARG A 203 -1.48 16.99 -8.81
CA ARG A 203 -0.63 18.19 -8.77
C ARG A 203 0.04 18.39 -7.41
N ILE A 204 -0.18 17.50 -6.45
CA ILE A 204 0.41 17.54 -5.11
C ILE A 204 1.28 16.31 -4.93
N THR A 205 2.59 16.52 -4.81
CA THR A 205 3.52 15.42 -4.56
C THR A 205 3.15 14.70 -3.26
N GLY A 206 3.07 13.38 -3.34
CA GLY A 206 2.81 12.54 -2.17
C GLY A 206 1.36 12.22 -1.85
N CYS A 207 0.36 12.71 -2.59
CA CYS A 207 -1.04 12.28 -2.39
C CYS A 207 -1.20 10.75 -2.49
N GLY A 208 -0.53 10.11 -3.45
CA GLY A 208 -0.51 8.65 -3.54
C GLY A 208 0.22 7.98 -2.37
N CYS A 209 1.36 8.54 -1.95
CA CYS A 209 2.14 7.96 -0.86
C CYS A 209 1.44 8.10 0.50
N SER A 210 0.74 9.21 0.73
CA SER A 210 -0.03 9.44 1.96
C SER A 210 -1.23 8.49 2.04
N LEU A 211 -1.87 8.17 0.91
CA LEU A 211 -2.87 7.09 0.84
C LEU A 211 -2.31 5.77 1.39
N GLY A 212 -1.10 5.37 0.98
CA GLY A 212 -0.45 4.16 1.50
C GLY A 212 -0.24 4.20 3.03
N GLY A 213 0.17 5.35 3.56
CA GLY A 213 0.30 5.56 5.01
C GLY A 213 -1.04 5.48 5.76
N VAL A 214 -2.09 6.10 5.22
CA VAL A 214 -3.45 6.04 5.78
C VAL A 214 -4.00 4.61 5.77
N ILE A 215 -3.84 3.89 4.66
CA ILE A 215 -4.23 2.49 4.56
C ILE A 215 -3.52 1.65 5.63
N ALA A 216 -2.24 1.92 5.91
CA ALA A 216 -1.53 1.23 6.98
C ALA A 216 -2.13 1.49 8.36
N VAL A 217 -2.57 2.72 8.67
CA VAL A 217 -3.27 3.03 9.92
C VAL A 217 -4.54 2.19 10.05
N TYR A 218 -5.38 2.12 9.02
CA TYR A 218 -6.59 1.30 9.07
C TYR A 218 -6.29 -0.21 9.10
N ALA A 219 -5.23 -0.66 8.45
CA ALA A 219 -4.82 -2.06 8.46
C ALA A 219 -4.48 -2.57 9.87
N ALA A 220 -4.18 -1.67 10.81
CA ALA A 220 -3.94 -2.04 12.21
C ALA A 220 -5.21 -2.49 12.96
N VAL A 221 -6.40 -2.11 12.49
CA VAL A 221 -7.66 -2.30 13.25
C VAL A 221 -8.75 -3.08 12.50
N VAL A 222 -8.65 -3.21 11.18
CA VAL A 222 -9.65 -3.89 10.34
C VAL A 222 -9.03 -4.77 9.26
N SER A 223 -9.87 -5.54 8.55
CA SER A 223 -9.42 -6.42 7.48
C SER A 223 -8.81 -5.64 6.31
N PRO A 224 -7.92 -6.27 5.51
CA PRO A 224 -7.24 -5.62 4.39
C PRO A 224 -8.16 -4.90 3.40
N LEU A 225 -9.28 -5.53 3.04
CA LEU A 225 -10.26 -4.95 2.11
C LEU A 225 -10.89 -3.67 2.68
N ILE A 226 -11.28 -3.68 3.94
CA ILE A 226 -11.90 -2.53 4.60
C ILE A 226 -10.86 -1.42 4.83
N ALA A 227 -9.62 -1.77 5.17
CA ALA A 227 -8.55 -0.80 5.32
C ALA A 227 -8.23 -0.07 4.01
N ALA A 228 -8.13 -0.82 2.90
CA ALA A 228 -7.96 -0.24 1.58
C ALA A 228 -9.15 0.67 1.20
N PHE A 229 -10.38 0.23 1.47
CA PHE A 229 -11.58 1.02 1.24
C PHE A 229 -11.61 2.32 2.06
N CYS A 230 -11.31 2.27 3.36
CA CYS A 230 -11.28 3.46 4.21
C CYS A 230 -10.23 4.47 3.73
N GLY A 231 -9.02 4.00 3.42
CA GLY A 231 -7.97 4.88 2.90
C GLY A 231 -8.38 5.58 1.61
N THR A 232 -8.91 4.82 0.64
CA THR A 232 -9.37 5.37 -0.64
C THR A 232 -10.51 6.38 -0.46
N GLN A 233 -11.42 6.20 0.50
CA GLN A 233 -12.56 7.10 0.70
C GLN A 233 -12.23 8.40 1.45
N LEU A 234 -11.13 8.47 2.20
CA LEU A 234 -10.77 9.63 3.03
C LEU A 234 -9.95 10.70 2.28
N ILE A 235 -9.45 10.36 1.09
CA ILE A 235 -8.72 11.27 0.21
C ILE A 235 -9.62 11.66 -0.96
N ILE A 236 -10.94 11.76 -0.72
CA ILE A 236 -11.97 12.11 -1.70
C ILE A 236 -12.67 13.40 -1.27
#